data_AF-A0A645E9L9-F1
#
_entry.id   AF-A0A645E9L9-F1
#
_cell.length_a   1.000
_cell.length_b   1.000
_cell.length_c   1.000
_cell.angle_alpha   90.00
_cell.angle_beta   90.00
_cell.angle_gamma   90.00
#
_symmetry.space_group_name_H-M   'P 1'
#
loop_
_entity.id
_entity.type
_entity.pdbx_description
1 polymer ?
#
loop_
_entity_poly.entity_id
_entity_poly.type
_entity_poly.pdbx_seq_one_letter_code
_entity_poly.pdbx_strand_id
1 'polypeptide(L)'
;MDVRELRNKTGGLFGAGEKTGSIGVVTINMPRIGYLAQTEDEFFSRLDHLMQLGMESLEIKRKVVDKHLKGDLLPYTKTYLGTLEFHFSTIGLVGMNEACLNFLGCSICDPAGMEFAGRVLDHMKKKIADFQEATGHIYNLEATPAEGTSFRLARLDRKKFPDIICAGDTSPYYTNSTQLPVGYTSDLFEALDLQEPLQSKYTGGTVFHAFIGERIEDPKVVAAIVKRVAENYRIPYFTLTPSFSICPVHGYIPGEHAECPYEAEHDHGPRLVEPSGK
;
A
#
# COMPACT_ATOMS: atom_id res chain seq x y z
N MET A 1 -23.44 -20.87 6.63
CA MET A 1 -22.57 -20.31 5.57
C MET A 1 -21.61 -19.38 6.28
N ASP A 2 -20.31 -19.67 6.24
CA ASP A 2 -19.32 -19.01 7.10
C ASP A 2 -19.19 -17.53 6.75
N VAL A 3 -19.50 -16.67 7.73
CA VAL A 3 -19.54 -15.21 7.59
C VAL A 3 -18.13 -14.60 7.52
N ARG A 4 -17.09 -15.43 7.75
CA ARG A 4 -15.68 -15.03 7.79
C ARG A 4 -15.02 -14.92 6.42
N GLU A 5 -15.59 -15.54 5.38
CA GLU A 5 -15.05 -15.44 4.03
C GLU A 5 -15.70 -14.30 3.24
N LEU A 6 -14.93 -13.22 3.04
CA LEU A 6 -15.27 -12.04 2.23
C LEU A 6 -15.85 -12.37 0.85
N ARG A 7 -15.39 -13.49 0.28
CA ARG A 7 -15.79 -14.02 -1.04
C ARG A 7 -17.29 -14.28 -1.14
N ASN A 8 -17.96 -14.56 -0.02
CA ASN A 8 -19.38 -14.91 0.02
C ASN A 8 -20.32 -13.71 0.14
N LYS A 9 -19.82 -12.48 0.39
CA LYS A 9 -20.65 -11.28 0.57
C LYS A 9 -20.77 -10.38 -0.66
N THR A 10 -19.78 -10.39 -1.55
CA THR A 10 -19.66 -9.34 -2.57
C THR A 10 -19.35 -9.85 -3.98
N GLY A 11 -18.94 -11.11 -4.15
CA GLY A 11 -18.55 -11.64 -5.47
C GLY A 11 -17.24 -11.02 -6.01
N GLY A 12 -16.59 -11.73 -6.95
CA GLY A 12 -15.30 -11.32 -7.54
C GLY A 12 -14.06 -11.86 -6.79
N LEU A 13 -12.90 -11.87 -7.48
CA LEU A 13 -11.64 -12.45 -7.00
C LEU A 13 -11.11 -11.78 -5.70
N PHE A 14 -11.59 -10.57 -5.40
CA PHE A 14 -11.24 -9.77 -4.22
C PHE A 14 -12.43 -9.40 -3.32
N GLY A 15 -13.62 -9.97 -3.56
CA GLY A 15 -14.83 -9.49 -2.87
C GLY A 15 -15.17 -8.03 -3.21
N ALA A 16 -14.82 -7.58 -4.41
CA ALA A 16 -15.20 -6.29 -4.96
C ALA A 16 -16.29 -6.51 -6.01
N GLY A 17 -17.53 -6.66 -5.56
CA GLY A 17 -18.69 -6.64 -6.44
C GLY A 17 -18.94 -5.24 -7.00
N GLU A 18 -19.80 -5.14 -8.02
CA GLU A 18 -20.33 -3.85 -8.45
C GLU A 18 -20.89 -3.07 -7.24
N LYS A 19 -20.67 -1.74 -7.18
CA LYS A 19 -21.08 -0.84 -6.07
C LYS A 19 -20.36 -1.02 -4.73
N THR A 20 -19.09 -1.43 -4.76
CA THR A 20 -18.21 -1.46 -3.58
C THR A 20 -17.34 -0.19 -3.43
N GLY A 21 -16.76 0.00 -2.24
CA GLY A 21 -15.86 1.10 -1.91
C GLY A 21 -15.35 0.99 -0.47
N SER A 22 -14.74 2.04 0.07
CA SER A 22 -14.37 2.12 1.49
C SER A 22 -14.96 3.37 2.14
N ILE A 23 -15.55 3.22 3.32
CA ILE A 23 -16.07 4.33 4.14
C ILE A 23 -14.92 5.19 4.70
N GLY A 24 -13.75 4.58 4.86
CA GLY A 24 -12.56 5.27 5.32
C GLY A 24 -11.44 4.30 5.64
N VAL A 25 -10.26 4.88 5.75
CA VAL A 25 -9.02 4.17 6.04
C VAL A 25 -8.44 4.68 7.35
N VAL A 26 -8.00 3.76 8.21
CA VAL A 26 -7.15 4.04 9.37
C VAL A 26 -5.83 3.29 9.18
N THR A 27 -4.71 4.00 9.21
CA THR A 27 -3.37 3.42 9.04
C THR A 27 -2.63 3.36 10.37
N ILE A 28 -2.15 2.17 10.72
CA ILE A 28 -1.37 1.93 11.94
C ILE A 28 0.11 2.26 11.68
N ASN A 29 0.69 3.05 12.58
CA ASN A 29 2.11 3.42 12.58
C ASN A 29 2.93 2.30 13.23
N MET A 30 3.37 1.32 12.44
CA MET A 30 4.10 0.14 12.95
C MET A 30 5.45 0.47 13.57
N PRO A 31 6.27 1.40 13.01
CA PRO A 31 7.56 1.79 13.60
C PRO A 31 7.42 2.27 15.04
N ARG A 32 6.38 3.05 15.33
CA ARG A 32 6.09 3.54 16.67
C ARG A 32 5.81 2.40 17.65
N ILE A 33 5.13 1.33 17.21
CA ILE A 33 4.91 0.14 18.04
C ILE A 33 6.23 -0.56 18.26
N GLY A 34 7.00 -0.81 17.20
CA GLY A 34 8.29 -1.49 17.26
C GLY A 34 9.29 -0.81 18.19
N TYR A 35 9.33 0.53 18.19
CA TYR A 35 10.18 1.31 19.09
C TYR A 35 9.74 1.26 20.55
N LEU A 36 8.43 1.17 20.82
CA LEU A 36 7.88 1.26 22.17
C LEU A 36 7.72 -0.10 22.87
N ALA A 37 7.73 -1.20 22.13
CA ALA A 37 7.58 -2.55 22.67
C ALA A 37 8.94 -3.13 23.06
N GLN A 38 9.00 -3.77 24.23
CA GLN A 38 10.19 -4.51 24.67
C GLN A 38 10.03 -6.03 24.48
N THR A 39 8.78 -6.48 24.34
CA THR A 39 8.43 -7.89 24.14
C THR A 39 7.40 -8.03 23.02
N GLU A 40 7.28 -9.24 22.46
CA GLU A 40 6.31 -9.53 21.41
C GLU A 40 4.87 -9.40 21.92
N ASP A 41 4.60 -9.78 23.18
CA ASP A 41 3.31 -9.57 23.84
C ASP A 41 2.94 -8.08 23.95
N GLU A 42 3.89 -7.22 24.31
CA GLU A 42 3.68 -5.77 24.33
C GLU A 42 3.42 -5.21 22.92
N PHE A 43 4.14 -5.71 21.91
CA PHE A 43 3.94 -5.31 20.52
C PHE A 43 2.51 -5.61 20.07
N PHE A 44 2.05 -6.85 20.26
CA PHE A 44 0.71 -7.26 19.87
C PHE A 44 -0.39 -6.61 20.71
N SER A 45 -0.16 -6.37 22.00
CA SER A 45 -1.10 -5.64 22.85
C SER A 45 -1.30 -4.18 22.38
N ARG A 46 -0.21 -3.50 22.00
CA ARG A 46 -0.28 -2.14 21.44
C ARG A 46 -0.97 -2.12 20.09
N LEU A 47 -0.67 -3.10 19.23
CA LEU A 47 -1.32 -3.26 17.94
C LEU A 47 -2.83 -3.47 18.10
N ASP A 48 -3.23 -4.36 19.00
CA ASP A 48 -4.63 -4.62 19.35
C ASP A 48 -5.37 -3.37 19.77
N HIS A 49 -4.77 -2.61 20.70
CA HIS A 49 -5.36 -1.38 21.18
C HIS A 49 -5.57 -0.37 20.05
N LEU A 50 -4.57 -0.18 19.17
CA LEU A 50 -4.68 0.75 18.05
C LEU A 50 -5.67 0.27 16.98
N MET A 51 -5.75 -1.03 16.71
CA MET A 51 -6.74 -1.61 15.80
C MET A 51 -8.15 -1.45 16.33
N GLN A 52 -8.36 -1.66 17.65
CA GLN A 52 -9.64 -1.43 18.31
C GLN A 52 -10.08 0.04 18.17
N LEU A 53 -9.19 1.00 18.43
CA LEU A 53 -9.46 2.42 18.22
C LEU A 53 -9.75 2.75 16.75
N GLY A 54 -9.04 2.10 15.82
CA GLY A 54 -9.30 2.23 14.39
C GLY A 54 -10.70 1.75 14.00
N MET A 55 -11.10 0.59 14.52
CA MET A 55 -12.44 0.04 14.35
C MET A 55 -13.51 1.00 14.88
N GLU A 56 -13.38 1.49 16.12
CA GLU A 56 -14.33 2.43 16.72
C GLU A 56 -14.47 3.72 15.90
N SER A 57 -13.34 4.27 15.45
CA SER A 57 -13.31 5.46 14.58
C SER A 57 -14.05 5.22 13.25
N LEU A 58 -13.84 4.06 12.62
CA LEU A 58 -14.48 3.70 11.36
C LEU A 58 -15.99 3.50 11.53
N GLU A 59 -16.44 2.90 12.63
CA GLU A 59 -17.86 2.71 12.93
C GLU A 59 -18.58 4.02 13.22
N ILE A 60 -17.93 4.94 13.95
CA ILE A 60 -18.45 6.31 14.13
C ILE A 60 -18.60 6.99 12.78
N LYS A 61 -17.58 6.90 11.91
CA LYS A 61 -17.63 7.48 10.56
C LYS A 61 -18.77 6.88 9.75
N ARG A 62 -18.90 5.55 9.73
CA ARG A 62 -19.99 4.84 9.02
C ARG A 62 -21.35 5.34 9.46
N LYS A 63 -21.59 5.45 10.77
CA LYS A 63 -22.86 5.97 11.32
C LYS A 63 -23.17 7.39 10.81
N VAL A 64 -22.18 8.26 10.75
CA VAL A 64 -22.35 9.64 10.26
C VAL A 64 -22.62 9.67 8.76
N VAL A 65 -21.85 8.92 7.96
CA VAL A 65 -22.03 8.88 6.49
C VAL A 65 -23.38 8.27 6.13
N ASP A 66 -23.80 7.19 6.79
CA ASP A 66 -25.11 6.56 6.58
C ASP A 66 -26.27 7.51 6.95
N LYS A 67 -26.15 8.27 8.05
CA LYS A 67 -27.12 9.32 8.40
C LYS A 67 -27.24 10.36 7.29
N HIS A 68 -26.12 10.83 6.73
CA HIS A 68 -26.12 11.81 5.64
C HIS A 68 -26.67 11.24 4.34
N LEU A 69 -26.40 9.97 4.03
CA LEU A 69 -26.97 9.27 2.88
C LEU A 69 -28.50 9.19 2.98
N LYS A 70 -29.02 8.79 4.15
CA LYS A 70 -30.47 8.71 4.42
C LYS A 70 -31.14 10.08 4.40
N GLY A 71 -30.43 11.12 4.85
CA GLY A 71 -30.89 12.51 4.88
C GLY A 71 -30.67 13.30 3.58
N ASP A 72 -30.44 12.65 2.44
CA ASP A 72 -30.32 13.27 1.11
C ASP A 72 -29.14 14.25 0.93
N LEU A 73 -28.12 14.19 1.81
CA LEU A 73 -26.92 15.01 1.69
C LEU A 73 -25.85 14.40 0.76
N LEU A 74 -26.04 13.15 0.31
CA LEU A 74 -25.15 12.45 -0.61
C LEU A 74 -25.94 11.95 -1.85
N PRO A 75 -26.51 12.86 -2.67
CA PRO A 75 -27.50 12.52 -3.70
C PRO A 75 -26.95 11.61 -4.80
N TYR A 76 -25.70 11.79 -5.21
CA TYR A 76 -25.08 10.92 -6.22
C TYR A 76 -24.81 9.53 -5.67
N THR A 77 -24.25 9.43 -4.47
CA THR A 77 -24.02 8.16 -3.77
C THR A 77 -25.34 7.41 -3.58
N LYS A 78 -26.41 8.10 -3.15
CA LYS A 78 -27.74 7.51 -2.98
C LYS A 78 -28.31 7.03 -4.31
N THR A 79 -28.20 7.81 -5.37
CA THR A 79 -28.74 7.46 -6.69
C THR A 79 -28.02 6.27 -7.31
N TYR A 80 -26.68 6.25 -7.29
CA TYR A 80 -25.89 5.25 -8.03
C TYR A 80 -25.54 4.01 -7.19
N LEU A 81 -25.26 4.18 -5.89
CA LEU A 81 -24.87 3.07 -5.00
C LEU A 81 -26.05 2.58 -4.15
N GLY A 82 -26.92 3.49 -3.70
CA GLY A 82 -28.12 3.17 -2.90
C GLY A 82 -27.82 2.86 -1.43
N THR A 83 -26.85 2.00 -1.17
CA THR A 83 -26.47 1.53 0.17
C THR A 83 -24.95 1.51 0.35
N LEU A 84 -24.51 1.48 1.61
CA LEU A 84 -23.11 1.35 2.03
C LEU A 84 -22.79 -0.05 2.57
N GLU A 85 -23.71 -1.00 2.43
CA GLU A 85 -23.57 -2.38 2.90
C GLU A 85 -22.31 -3.06 2.35
N PHE A 86 -21.99 -2.81 1.08
CA PHE A 86 -20.81 -3.37 0.39
C PHE A 86 -19.57 -2.46 0.45
N HIS A 87 -19.56 -1.48 1.35
CA HIS A 87 -18.40 -0.61 1.56
C HIS A 87 -17.59 -1.08 2.76
N PHE A 88 -16.29 -1.24 2.56
CA PHE A 88 -15.30 -1.64 3.56
C PHE A 88 -15.07 -0.56 4.61
N SER A 89 -14.78 -1.01 5.83
CA SER A 89 -14.05 -0.26 6.84
C SER A 89 -12.59 -0.72 6.76
N THR A 90 -11.67 0.15 6.33
CA THR A 90 -10.30 -0.26 6.00
C THR A 90 -9.32 0.04 7.12
N ILE A 91 -8.59 -0.99 7.55
CA ILE A 91 -7.45 -0.85 8.44
C ILE A 91 -6.21 -1.23 7.65
N GLY A 92 -5.23 -0.34 7.62
CA GLY A 92 -3.95 -0.58 6.96
C GLY A 92 -2.78 -0.33 7.88
N LEU A 93 -1.57 -0.50 7.37
CA LEU A 93 -0.34 -0.27 8.10
C LEU A 93 0.71 0.42 7.23
N VAL A 94 1.73 0.98 7.88
CA VAL A 94 2.90 1.56 7.21
C VAL A 94 4.15 1.31 8.05
N GLY A 95 5.30 1.16 7.40
CA GLY A 95 6.61 1.12 8.04
C GLY A 95 6.96 -0.22 8.67
N MET A 96 6.56 -1.35 8.11
CA MET A 96 6.87 -2.64 8.73
C MET A 96 8.39 -2.93 8.74
N ASN A 97 9.14 -2.47 7.74
CA ASN A 97 10.60 -2.55 7.77
C ASN A 97 11.20 -1.80 8.96
N GLU A 98 10.81 -0.55 9.17
CA GLU A 98 11.32 0.22 10.31
C GLU A 98 10.78 -0.31 11.65
N ALA A 99 9.60 -0.94 11.67
CA ALA A 99 9.14 -1.68 12.85
C ALA A 99 10.07 -2.85 13.19
N CYS A 100 10.49 -3.65 12.20
CA CYS A 100 11.48 -4.71 12.40
C CYS A 100 12.83 -4.14 12.87
N LEU A 101 13.30 -3.05 12.28
CA LEU A 101 14.56 -2.41 12.69
C LEU A 101 14.52 -1.92 14.14
N ASN A 102 13.43 -1.27 14.54
CA ASN A 102 13.29 -0.74 15.90
C ASN A 102 13.05 -1.84 16.95
N PHE A 103 12.39 -2.94 16.58
CA PHE A 103 11.99 -3.99 17.54
C PHE A 103 12.95 -5.19 17.58
N LEU A 104 13.30 -5.72 16.40
CA LEU A 104 14.15 -6.91 16.26
C LEU A 104 15.62 -6.55 16.03
N GLY A 105 15.91 -5.33 15.58
CA GLY A 105 17.25 -4.94 15.15
C GLY A 105 17.66 -5.47 13.78
N CYS A 106 16.71 -6.00 12.99
CA CYS A 106 16.95 -6.54 11.65
C CYS A 106 15.93 -6.00 10.63
N SER A 107 16.23 -6.13 9.33
CA SER A 107 15.35 -5.68 8.26
C SER A 107 14.19 -6.66 8.05
N ILE A 108 13.10 -6.20 7.43
CA ILE A 108 12.04 -7.08 6.93
C ILE A 108 12.54 -8.09 5.88
N CYS A 109 13.66 -7.79 5.22
CA CYS A 109 14.27 -8.66 4.22
C CYS A 109 15.03 -9.85 4.85
N ASP A 110 15.36 -9.77 6.14
CA ASP A 110 15.99 -10.88 6.86
C ASP A 110 14.95 -11.96 7.21
N PRO A 111 15.32 -13.25 7.29
CA PRO A 111 14.38 -14.32 7.61
C PRO A 111 13.56 -14.07 8.89
N ALA A 112 14.18 -13.54 9.95
CA ALA A 112 13.50 -13.21 11.20
C ALA A 112 12.50 -12.05 11.04
N GLY A 113 12.86 -11.01 10.27
CA GLY A 113 11.98 -9.89 9.99
C GLY A 113 10.80 -10.27 9.10
N MET A 114 11.04 -11.12 8.10
CA MET A 114 10.01 -11.67 7.21
C MET A 114 9.00 -12.52 7.99
N GLU A 115 9.49 -13.42 8.85
CA GLU A 115 8.63 -14.26 9.69
C GLU A 115 7.78 -13.41 10.64
N PHE A 116 8.39 -12.43 11.30
CA PHE A 116 7.69 -11.52 12.21
C PHE A 116 6.62 -10.68 11.48
N ALA A 117 6.95 -10.09 10.34
CA ALA A 117 5.98 -9.36 9.52
C ALA A 117 4.81 -10.24 9.08
N GLY A 118 5.08 -11.50 8.73
CA GLY A 118 4.06 -12.50 8.44
C GLY A 118 3.11 -12.74 9.62
N ARG A 119 3.65 -12.96 10.83
CA ARG A 119 2.86 -13.13 12.06
C ARG A 119 2.01 -11.90 12.38
N VAL A 120 2.57 -10.70 12.19
CA VAL A 120 1.84 -9.43 12.37
C VAL A 120 0.65 -9.32 11.42
N LEU A 121 0.85 -9.60 10.13
CA LEU A 121 -0.24 -9.57 9.14
C LEU A 121 -1.33 -10.61 9.44
N ASP A 122 -0.96 -11.83 9.82
CA ASP A 122 -1.92 -12.88 10.19
C ASP A 122 -2.74 -12.49 11.43
N HIS A 123 -2.09 -11.87 12.42
CA HIS A 123 -2.75 -11.35 13.61
C HIS A 123 -3.74 -10.23 13.28
N MET A 124 -3.32 -9.25 12.45
CA MET A 124 -4.20 -8.18 12.00
C MET A 124 -5.40 -8.73 11.22
N LYS A 125 -5.17 -9.72 10.34
CA LYS A 125 -6.22 -10.37 9.57
C LYS A 125 -7.24 -11.07 10.48
N LYS A 126 -6.78 -11.75 11.53
CA LYS A 126 -7.65 -12.35 12.55
C LYS A 126 -8.50 -11.29 13.26
N LYS A 127 -7.87 -10.20 13.74
CA LYS A 127 -8.60 -9.09 14.38
C LYS A 127 -9.65 -8.45 13.49
N ILE A 128 -9.33 -8.27 12.21
CA ILE A 128 -10.28 -7.78 11.21
C ILE A 128 -11.48 -8.72 11.09
N ALA A 129 -11.26 -10.04 11.06
CA ALA A 129 -12.35 -11.01 11.05
C ALA A 129 -13.22 -10.92 12.32
N ASP A 130 -12.60 -10.77 13.49
CA ASP A 130 -13.30 -10.58 14.77
C ASP A 130 -14.18 -9.30 14.74
N PHE A 131 -13.66 -8.20 14.18
CA PHE A 131 -14.44 -6.96 14.01
C PHE A 131 -15.62 -7.13 13.07
N GLN A 132 -15.46 -7.86 11.96
CA GLN A 132 -16.58 -8.17 11.05
C GLN A 132 -17.68 -8.97 11.74
N GLU A 133 -17.31 -9.94 12.58
CA GLU A 133 -18.26 -10.74 13.35
C GLU A 133 -18.97 -9.89 14.40
N ALA A 134 -18.25 -9.00 15.08
CA ALA A 134 -18.79 -8.15 16.14
C ALA A 134 -19.71 -7.03 15.64
N THR A 135 -19.39 -6.38 14.51
CA THR A 135 -20.15 -5.23 14.01
C THR A 135 -21.13 -5.58 12.89
N GLY A 136 -20.94 -6.72 12.23
CA GLY A 136 -21.70 -7.12 11.05
C GLY A 136 -21.29 -6.43 9.75
N HIS A 137 -20.40 -5.42 9.81
CA HIS A 137 -19.87 -4.72 8.65
C HIS A 137 -18.65 -5.42 8.05
N ILE A 138 -18.34 -5.15 6.79
CA ILE A 138 -17.16 -5.70 6.11
C ILE A 138 -15.93 -4.84 6.35
N TYR A 139 -14.78 -5.49 6.54
CA TYR A 139 -13.49 -4.87 6.78
C TYR A 139 -12.44 -5.50 5.88
N ASN A 140 -11.38 -4.76 5.58
CA ASN A 140 -10.25 -5.27 4.84
C ASN A 140 -8.92 -4.77 5.42
N LEU A 141 -7.88 -5.56 5.19
CA LEU A 141 -6.49 -5.23 5.51
C LEU A 141 -5.85 -4.66 4.24
N GLU A 142 -5.38 -3.42 4.29
CA GLU A 142 -4.82 -2.72 3.14
C GLU A 142 -3.33 -2.38 3.34
N ALA A 143 -2.56 -2.56 2.27
CA ALA A 143 -1.24 -1.95 2.15
C ALA A 143 -1.44 -0.47 1.80
N THR A 144 -1.60 0.38 2.82
CA THR A 144 -1.87 1.81 2.65
C THR A 144 -0.82 2.44 1.72
N PRO A 145 -1.17 3.14 0.62
CA PRO A 145 -0.19 3.79 -0.26
C PRO A 145 0.70 4.85 0.41
N ALA A 146 0.19 5.46 1.49
CA ALA A 146 0.92 6.29 2.45
C ALA A 146 1.74 7.47 1.88
N GLU A 147 1.42 7.99 0.70
CA GLU A 147 2.18 9.08 0.02
C GLU A 147 2.52 10.26 0.95
N GLY A 148 1.53 10.81 1.67
CA GLY A 148 1.77 11.84 2.68
C GLY A 148 1.98 11.29 4.10
N THR A 149 1.34 10.16 4.40
CA THR A 149 1.31 9.57 5.75
C THR A 149 2.68 9.06 6.19
N SER A 150 3.44 8.46 5.26
CA SER A 150 4.79 7.93 5.51
C SER A 150 5.73 9.02 6.06
N PHE A 151 5.90 10.12 5.34
CA PHE A 151 6.72 11.25 5.76
C PHE A 151 6.16 11.94 7.02
N ARG A 152 4.84 12.13 7.09
CA ARG A 152 4.21 12.80 8.23
C ARG A 152 4.46 12.05 9.54
N LEU A 153 4.24 10.73 9.54
CA LEU A 153 4.44 9.90 10.74
C LEU A 153 5.92 9.86 11.12
N ALA A 154 6.82 9.61 10.18
CA ALA A 154 8.25 9.59 10.45
C ALA A 154 8.77 10.92 11.05
N ARG A 155 8.30 12.07 10.54
CA ARG A 155 8.64 13.40 11.09
C ARG A 155 8.11 13.61 12.51
N LEU A 156 6.87 13.23 12.79
CA LEU A 156 6.28 13.34 14.14
C LEU A 156 6.95 12.38 15.13
N ASP A 157 7.35 11.22 14.64
CA ASP A 157 8.06 10.21 15.40
C ASP A 157 9.45 10.69 15.77
N ARG A 158 10.27 11.10 14.80
CA ARG A 158 11.62 11.62 15.04
C ARG A 158 11.64 12.87 15.93
N LYS A 159 10.62 13.73 15.85
CA LYS A 159 10.47 14.87 16.77
C LYS A 159 10.24 14.45 18.22
N LYS A 160 9.51 13.36 18.44
CA LYS A 160 9.12 12.89 19.78
C LYS A 160 10.12 11.90 20.36
N PHE A 161 10.71 11.06 19.52
CA PHE A 161 11.71 10.05 19.84
C PHE A 161 12.89 10.25 18.88
N PRO A 162 13.92 11.02 19.28
CA PRO A 162 15.05 11.32 18.41
C PRO A 162 15.79 10.07 17.90
N ASP A 163 15.81 9.01 18.71
CA ASP A 163 16.54 7.77 18.42
C ASP A 163 15.71 6.72 17.68
N ILE A 164 14.46 7.03 17.29
CA ILE A 164 13.65 6.10 16.50
C ILE A 164 14.24 5.95 15.10
N ILE A 165 14.37 4.70 14.65
CA ILE A 165 14.88 4.39 13.33
C ILE A 165 13.79 4.68 12.29
N CYS A 166 14.10 5.58 11.36
CA CYS A 166 13.31 5.88 10.17
C CYS A 166 14.18 5.68 8.92
N ALA A 167 13.57 5.46 7.76
CA ALA A 167 14.29 5.56 6.48
C ALA A 167 14.52 7.03 6.10
N GLY A 168 15.53 7.29 5.26
CA GLY A 168 15.88 8.63 4.81
C GLY A 168 16.62 9.47 5.86
N ASP A 169 17.64 10.19 5.41
CA ASP A 169 18.49 10.99 6.30
C ASP A 169 17.84 12.35 6.62
N THR A 170 17.90 13.30 5.68
CA THR A 170 17.34 14.66 5.85
C THR A 170 15.81 14.68 5.84
N SER A 171 15.19 13.87 4.98
CA SER A 171 13.74 13.74 4.83
C SER A 171 13.31 12.36 5.30
N PRO A 172 12.89 12.19 6.58
CA PRO A 172 12.58 10.89 7.11
C PRO A 172 11.25 10.40 6.56
N TYR A 173 11.19 9.11 6.26
CA TYR A 173 9.99 8.42 5.81
C TYR A 173 9.94 6.99 6.37
N TYR A 174 8.78 6.37 6.23
CA TYR A 174 8.57 4.96 6.52
C TYR A 174 8.32 4.18 5.24
N THR A 175 8.95 3.01 5.12
CA THR A 175 8.78 2.13 3.98
C THR A 175 7.31 1.74 3.87
N ASN A 176 6.79 1.73 2.64
CA ASN A 176 5.37 1.61 2.42
C ASN A 176 4.84 0.24 2.89
N SER A 177 3.86 0.22 3.81
CA SER A 177 3.24 -1.02 4.29
C SER A 177 4.27 -2.10 4.70
N THR A 178 4.33 -3.22 3.97
CA THR A 178 5.34 -4.30 4.08
C THR A 178 6.20 -4.44 2.83
N GLN A 179 6.34 -3.37 2.05
CA GLN A 179 7.23 -3.36 0.89
C GLN A 179 8.70 -3.48 1.33
N LEU A 180 9.54 -3.88 0.38
CA LEU A 180 10.99 -3.86 0.56
C LEU A 180 11.46 -2.42 0.71
N PRO A 181 12.55 -2.17 1.47
CA PRO A 181 13.20 -0.87 1.50
C PRO A 181 13.58 -0.41 0.09
N VAL A 182 13.54 0.90 -0.14
CA VAL A 182 13.94 1.49 -1.43
C VAL A 182 15.38 1.08 -1.75
N GLY A 183 15.59 0.58 -2.96
CA GLY A 183 16.91 0.18 -3.44
C GLY A 183 17.43 -1.16 -2.88
N TYR A 184 16.58 -1.97 -2.25
CA TYR A 184 17.01 -3.27 -1.71
C TYR A 184 17.52 -4.24 -2.78
N THR A 185 16.76 -4.43 -3.87
CA THR A 185 17.19 -5.26 -5.01
C THR A 185 16.63 -4.70 -6.32
N SER A 186 17.37 -4.92 -7.40
CA SER A 186 16.93 -4.69 -8.79
C SER A 186 16.49 -5.99 -9.48
N ASP A 187 16.65 -7.14 -8.83
CA ASP A 187 16.18 -8.42 -9.36
C ASP A 187 14.67 -8.56 -9.09
N LEU A 188 13.89 -8.56 -10.17
CA LEU A 188 12.45 -8.72 -10.13
C LEU A 188 12.02 -10.00 -9.41
N PHE A 189 12.68 -11.13 -9.67
CA PHE A 189 12.26 -12.41 -9.11
C PHE A 189 12.65 -12.53 -7.64
N GLU A 190 13.81 -12.00 -7.24
CA GLU A 190 14.15 -11.87 -5.81
C GLU A 190 13.12 -11.00 -5.07
N ALA A 191 12.74 -9.86 -5.66
CA ALA A 191 11.73 -8.99 -5.05
C ALA A 191 10.37 -9.68 -4.95
N LEU A 192 9.97 -10.46 -5.97
CA LEU A 192 8.73 -11.23 -5.96
C LEU A 192 8.75 -12.34 -4.90
N ASP A 193 9.85 -13.10 -4.78
CA ASP A 193 10.02 -14.17 -3.81
C ASP A 193 9.89 -13.64 -2.37
N LEU A 194 10.44 -12.45 -2.09
CA LEU A 194 10.34 -11.81 -0.78
C LEU A 194 8.97 -11.17 -0.54
N GLN A 195 8.30 -10.67 -1.57
CA GLN A 195 7.04 -9.94 -1.42
C GLN A 195 5.81 -10.83 -1.43
N GLU A 196 5.78 -11.93 -2.20
CA GLU A 196 4.60 -12.80 -2.31
C GLU A 196 4.06 -13.28 -0.95
N PRO A 197 4.89 -13.77 0.01
CA PRO A 197 4.38 -14.28 1.29
C PRO A 197 3.67 -13.21 2.13
N LEU A 198 4.04 -11.94 1.98
CA LEU A 198 3.42 -10.83 2.70
C LEU A 198 2.25 -10.23 1.91
N GLN A 199 2.42 -10.00 0.61
CA GLN A 199 1.41 -9.36 -0.22
C GLN A 199 0.14 -10.20 -0.37
N SER A 200 0.27 -11.53 -0.37
CA SER A 200 -0.86 -12.46 -0.39
C SER A 200 -1.70 -12.49 0.91
N LYS A 201 -1.21 -11.88 2.00
CA LYS A 201 -1.95 -11.83 3.28
C LYS A 201 -2.94 -10.66 3.35
N TYR A 202 -2.76 -9.62 2.54
CA TYR A 202 -3.71 -8.51 2.46
C TYR A 202 -5.04 -8.98 1.86
N THR A 203 -6.14 -8.49 2.42
CA THR A 203 -7.51 -8.79 1.94
C THR A 203 -8.16 -7.60 1.23
N GLY A 204 -7.51 -6.44 1.27
CA GLY A 204 -7.87 -5.22 0.57
C GLY A 204 -6.87 -4.87 -0.51
N GLY A 205 -6.64 -3.56 -0.69
CA GLY A 205 -5.70 -3.06 -1.69
C GLY A 205 -4.25 -3.43 -1.37
N THR A 206 -3.56 -4.01 -2.34
CA THR A 206 -2.11 -4.06 -2.39
C THR A 206 -1.64 -3.92 -3.83
N VAL A 207 -0.43 -3.39 -4.01
CA VAL A 207 0.25 -3.32 -5.29
C VAL A 207 1.74 -3.64 -5.10
N PHE A 208 2.25 -4.54 -5.93
CA PHE A 208 3.67 -4.77 -6.08
C PHE A 208 4.20 -3.96 -7.27
N HIS A 209 5.11 -3.03 -7.00
CA HIS A 209 5.76 -2.25 -8.03
C HIS A 209 7.04 -2.94 -8.48
N ALA A 210 7.01 -3.54 -9.67
CA ALA A 210 8.20 -4.05 -10.34
C ALA A 210 8.87 -2.91 -11.10
N PHE A 211 9.82 -2.25 -10.46
CA PHE A 211 10.69 -1.28 -11.13
C PHE A 211 11.66 -2.03 -12.03
N ILE A 212 11.58 -1.78 -13.33
CA ILE A 212 12.50 -2.31 -14.34
C ILE A 212 13.36 -1.15 -14.84
N GLY A 213 14.62 -1.43 -15.19
CA GLY A 213 15.57 -0.40 -15.61
C GLY A 213 15.06 0.43 -16.80
N GLU A 214 15.36 0.00 -18.01
CA GLU A 214 14.87 0.70 -19.21
C GLU A 214 13.55 0.13 -19.70
N ARG A 215 12.86 0.92 -20.53
CA ARG A 215 11.68 0.45 -21.26
C ARG A 215 12.04 -0.79 -22.09
N ILE A 216 11.25 -1.85 -21.93
CA ILE A 216 11.35 -3.03 -22.77
C ILE A 216 10.62 -2.75 -24.09
N GLU A 217 11.37 -2.67 -25.19
CA GLU A 217 10.84 -2.37 -26.52
C GLU A 217 10.05 -3.56 -27.14
N ASP A 218 10.46 -4.80 -26.86
CA ASP A 218 9.78 -5.99 -27.39
C ASP A 218 8.53 -6.34 -26.55
N PRO A 219 7.30 -6.17 -27.09
CA PRO A 219 6.08 -6.50 -26.35
C PRO A 219 5.98 -7.99 -25.99
N LYS A 220 6.66 -8.89 -26.72
CA LYS A 220 6.67 -10.33 -26.40
C LYS A 220 7.43 -10.60 -25.11
N VAL A 221 8.50 -9.84 -24.84
CA VAL A 221 9.26 -9.95 -23.59
C VAL A 221 8.40 -9.46 -22.43
N VAL A 222 7.71 -8.32 -22.57
CA VAL A 222 6.77 -7.82 -21.56
C VAL A 222 5.66 -8.85 -21.28
N ALA A 223 5.04 -9.41 -22.33
CA ALA A 223 4.01 -10.43 -22.18
C ALA A 223 4.53 -11.70 -21.49
N ALA A 224 5.77 -12.12 -21.78
CA ALA A 224 6.40 -13.25 -21.13
C ALA A 224 6.66 -13.01 -19.63
N ILE A 225 7.08 -11.80 -19.25
CA ILE A 225 7.27 -11.41 -17.85
C ILE A 225 5.91 -11.43 -17.13
N VAL A 226 4.90 -10.73 -17.67
CA VAL A 226 3.55 -10.71 -17.09
C VAL A 226 3.00 -12.12 -16.90
N LYS A 227 3.13 -12.98 -17.93
CA LYS A 227 2.71 -14.38 -17.86
C LYS A 227 3.45 -15.13 -16.75
N ARG A 228 4.78 -14.99 -16.66
CA ARG A 228 5.59 -15.67 -15.64
C ARG A 228 5.22 -15.21 -14.23
N VAL A 229 5.02 -13.92 -14.01
CA VAL A 229 4.57 -13.40 -12.71
C VAL A 229 3.20 -13.99 -12.36
N ALA A 230 2.23 -13.92 -13.28
CA ALA A 230 0.87 -14.39 -13.04
C ALA A 230 0.75 -15.92 -12.86
N GLU A 231 1.62 -16.71 -13.49
CA GLU A 231 1.58 -18.19 -13.38
C GLU A 231 2.31 -18.71 -12.13
N ASN A 232 3.33 -18.01 -11.64
CA ASN A 232 4.22 -18.52 -10.59
C ASN A 232 4.03 -17.83 -9.23
N TYR A 233 3.42 -16.65 -9.19
CA TYR A 233 3.24 -15.87 -7.96
C TYR A 233 1.78 -15.52 -7.69
N ARG A 234 1.41 -15.53 -6.41
CA ARG A 234 0.07 -15.20 -5.90
C ARG A 234 -0.03 -13.74 -5.49
N ILE A 235 0.48 -12.84 -6.34
CA ILE A 235 0.40 -11.40 -6.12
C ILE A 235 -0.89 -10.85 -6.76
N PRO A 236 -1.78 -10.23 -5.96
CA PRO A 236 -3.07 -9.70 -6.44
C PRO A 236 -2.98 -8.72 -7.59
N TYR A 237 -2.02 -7.81 -7.53
CA TYR A 237 -1.88 -6.70 -8.43
C TYR A 237 -0.41 -6.27 -8.48
N PHE A 238 0.12 -6.13 -9.69
CA PHE A 238 1.47 -5.70 -9.92
C PHE A 238 1.55 -4.74 -11.11
N THR A 239 2.56 -3.87 -11.09
CA THR A 239 2.87 -2.95 -12.19
C THR A 239 4.29 -3.21 -12.68
N LEU A 240 4.50 -3.17 -13.99
CA LEU A 240 5.84 -3.07 -14.58
C LEU A 240 6.13 -1.60 -14.86
N THR A 241 7.09 -1.02 -14.13
CA THR A 241 7.38 0.41 -14.17
C THR A 241 8.80 0.63 -14.69
N PRO A 242 8.98 1.05 -15.95
CA PRO A 242 10.30 1.39 -16.48
C PRO A 242 10.80 2.73 -15.94
N SER A 243 12.10 2.85 -15.72
CA SER A 243 12.74 4.14 -15.45
C SER A 243 12.92 4.96 -16.72
N PHE A 244 12.73 6.27 -16.59
CA PHE A 244 13.02 7.26 -17.62
C PHE A 244 13.47 8.57 -16.96
N SER A 245 14.26 9.34 -17.70
CA SER A 245 14.72 10.66 -17.32
C SER A 245 14.02 11.73 -18.14
N ILE A 246 13.83 12.92 -17.59
CA ILE A 246 13.23 14.05 -18.32
C ILE A 246 14.30 15.10 -18.56
N CYS A 247 14.60 15.36 -19.83
CA CYS A 247 15.42 16.50 -20.24
C CYS A 247 14.50 17.67 -20.63
N PRO A 248 14.77 18.90 -20.16
CA PRO A 248 14.01 20.08 -20.59
C PRO A 248 14.02 20.34 -22.10
N VAL A 249 15.05 19.84 -22.81
CA VAL A 249 15.23 19.99 -24.26
C VAL A 249 14.69 18.77 -25.01
N HIS A 250 15.12 17.57 -24.61
CA HIS A 250 14.87 16.34 -25.36
C HIS A 250 13.65 15.53 -24.86
N GLY A 251 12.96 15.98 -23.82
CA GLY A 251 11.78 15.32 -23.29
C GLY A 251 12.12 14.01 -22.56
N TYR A 252 11.33 12.95 -22.79
CA TYR A 252 11.49 11.65 -22.14
C TYR A 252 12.65 10.86 -22.74
N ILE A 253 13.58 10.44 -21.88
CA ILE A 253 14.77 9.67 -22.21
C ILE A 253 14.67 8.31 -21.52
N PRO A 254 14.77 7.18 -22.23
CA PRO A 254 14.77 5.86 -21.60
C PRO A 254 15.92 5.71 -20.59
N GLY A 255 15.63 5.15 -19.41
CA GLY A 255 16.63 4.89 -18.37
C GLY A 255 16.92 6.07 -17.44
N GLU A 256 17.84 5.84 -16.51
CA GLU A 256 18.25 6.79 -15.49
C GLU A 256 19.54 7.49 -15.90
N HIS A 257 19.44 8.80 -16.15
CA HIS A 257 20.54 9.63 -16.62
C HIS A 257 20.62 10.88 -15.75
N ALA A 258 21.76 11.08 -15.07
CA ALA A 258 22.01 12.29 -14.30
C ALA A 258 22.21 13.52 -15.20
N GLU A 259 22.79 13.31 -16.39
CA GLU A 259 22.98 14.31 -17.43
C GLU A 259 22.37 13.80 -18.74
N CYS A 260 21.85 14.70 -19.58
CA CYS A 260 21.22 14.29 -20.83
C CYS A 260 22.26 13.62 -21.76
N PRO A 261 22.02 12.36 -22.22
CA PRO A 261 22.96 11.65 -23.09
C PRO A 261 22.95 12.14 -24.54
N TYR A 262 22.01 13.02 -24.91
CA TYR A 262 21.91 13.59 -26.25
C TYR A 262 22.62 14.94 -26.33
N GLU A 263 23.33 15.17 -27.43
CA GLU A 263 23.95 16.46 -27.71
C GLU A 263 22.87 17.55 -27.79
N ALA A 264 23.15 18.72 -27.21
CA ALA A 264 22.26 19.87 -27.29
C ALA A 264 22.26 20.40 -28.73
N GLU A 265 21.39 19.89 -29.59
CA GLU A 265 21.17 20.51 -30.90
C GLU A 265 20.57 21.91 -30.70
N HIS A 266 21.23 22.92 -31.27
CA HIS A 266 20.94 24.32 -31.09
C HIS A 266 19.47 24.71 -31.36
N ASP A 267 18.88 25.42 -30.40
CA ASP A 267 17.79 26.40 -30.51
C ASP A 267 16.70 26.15 -31.56
N HIS A 268 15.67 25.40 -31.14
CA HIS A 268 14.32 25.64 -31.64
C HIS A 268 13.43 25.98 -30.44
N GLY A 269 13.24 27.28 -30.21
CA GLY A 269 12.29 27.82 -29.25
C GLY A 269 10.88 27.20 -29.33
N PRO A 270 10.01 27.46 -28.34
CA PRO A 270 8.78 26.72 -28.12
C PRO A 270 7.90 26.71 -29.37
N ARG A 271 7.77 25.54 -30.01
CA ARG A 271 6.74 25.32 -31.04
C ARG A 271 5.41 25.14 -30.32
N LEU A 272 4.62 26.20 -30.30
CA LEU A 272 3.19 26.13 -30.00
C LEU A 272 2.57 25.09 -30.96
N VAL A 273 2.06 24.01 -30.40
CA VAL A 273 1.25 23.04 -31.15
C VAL A 273 -0.10 23.70 -31.38
N GLU A 274 -0.33 24.21 -32.59
CA GLU A 274 -1.67 24.62 -33.00
C GLU A 274 -2.59 23.39 -33.07
N PRO A 275 -3.86 23.50 -32.61
CA PRO A 275 -4.81 22.41 -32.71
C PRO A 275 -5.20 22.22 -34.17
N SER A 276 -4.78 21.10 -34.77
CA SER A 276 -5.25 20.69 -36.09
C SER A 276 -6.72 20.34 -36.01
N GLY A 277 -7.58 21.25 -36.47
CA GLY A 277 -8.99 20.98 -36.71
C GLY A 277 -9.18 19.99 -37.86
N LYS A 278 -9.98 18.96 -37.58
CA LYS A 278 -11.11 18.49 -38.39
C LYS A 278 -12.01 17.60 -37.53
#